data_AF-A0A7C3YXS6-F1
#
_entry.id   AF-A0A7C3YXS6-F1
#
_cell.length_a   1.000
_cell.length_b   1.000
_cell.length_c   1.000
_cell.angle_alpha   90.00
_cell.angle_beta   90.00
_cell.angle_gamma   90.00
#
_symmetry.space_group_name_H-M   'P 1'
#
loop_
_entity.id
_entity.type
_entity.pdbx_description
1 polymer ?
#
loop_
_entity_poly.entity_id
_entity_poly.type
_entity_poly.pdbx_seq_one_letter_code
_entity_poly.pdbx_strand_id
1 'polypeptide(L)'
;MAFLNNEEVYIEAILTDYGRKALAKGDGSFDIVKFAVSDDDIDYSLLPNENDVINIPIMEPITNENFGLINRLVTINRSDLRYMPIISAQNNTVEIDSVTNLTKGALVKFSVSMPNGSKVPVELVDDIYKVTVDNNFIAIAQNISNETTNLLEPKDISLFNVATYIVEAEKTVNAYGAKDVNFQIFCKTISNDLWDLFGVVESDIKYIYTYCRVEGINSGLNTNIKIKIRKV
;
A
#
# COMPACT_ATOMS: atom_id res chain seq x y z
N MET A 1 19.38 -9.01 -0.94
CA MET A 1 20.42 -9.83 -1.63
C MET A 1 21.46 -8.94 -2.33
N ALA A 2 22.75 -9.03 -1.98
CA ALA A 2 23.84 -8.24 -2.58
C ALA A 2 24.83 -9.17 -3.33
N PHE A 3 25.27 -8.79 -4.53
CA PHE A 3 26.20 -9.58 -5.35
C PHE A 3 27.42 -8.76 -5.77
N LEU A 4 28.61 -9.36 -5.64
CA LEU A 4 29.92 -8.76 -5.99
C LEU A 4 30.45 -9.25 -7.35
N ASN A 5 29.95 -10.38 -7.86
CA ASN A 5 30.33 -10.93 -9.17
C ASN A 5 29.09 -11.04 -10.06
N ASN A 6 29.15 -10.45 -11.25
CA ASN A 6 28.04 -10.35 -12.20
C ASN A 6 28.07 -11.43 -13.30
N GLU A 7 29.01 -12.39 -13.22
CA GLU A 7 29.14 -13.47 -14.20
C GLU A 7 28.08 -14.57 -14.02
N GLU A 8 27.77 -14.95 -12.78
CA GLU A 8 26.74 -15.95 -12.46
C GLU A 8 25.94 -15.50 -11.23
N VAL A 9 24.62 -15.47 -11.35
CA VAL A 9 23.70 -15.07 -10.28
C VAL A 9 22.86 -16.26 -9.87
N TYR A 10 23.04 -16.72 -8.63
CA TYR A 10 22.17 -17.71 -8.01
C TYR A 10 21.11 -16.99 -7.18
N ILE A 11 19.84 -17.30 -7.43
CA ILE A 11 18.70 -16.70 -6.75
C ILE A 11 18.01 -17.77 -5.93
N GLU A 12 17.89 -17.53 -4.62
CA GLU A 12 16.99 -18.29 -3.77
C GLU A 12 15.60 -17.66 -3.80
N ALA A 13 14.58 -18.45 -4.14
CA ALA A 13 13.22 -17.97 -4.29
C ALA A 13 12.23 -18.97 -3.70
N ILE A 14 11.16 -18.44 -3.10
CA ILE A 14 10.07 -19.22 -2.55
C ILE A 14 8.84 -19.06 -3.45
N LEU A 15 8.14 -20.17 -3.69
CA LEU A 15 6.90 -20.16 -4.45
C LEU A 15 5.75 -19.61 -3.61
N THR A 16 4.92 -18.78 -4.23
CA THR A 16 3.62 -18.37 -3.69
C THR A 16 2.71 -19.58 -3.46
N ASP A 17 1.61 -19.40 -2.72
CA ASP A 17 0.64 -20.49 -2.51
C ASP A 17 0.10 -21.06 -3.84
N TYR A 18 -0.13 -20.19 -4.82
CA TYR A 18 -0.52 -20.60 -6.16
C TYR A 18 0.59 -21.40 -6.86
N GLY A 19 1.85 -20.96 -6.73
CA GLY A 19 3.01 -21.66 -7.28
C GLY A 19 3.19 -23.05 -6.68
N ARG A 20 3.07 -23.18 -5.34
CA ARG A 20 3.11 -24.48 -4.64
C ARG A 20 1.99 -25.40 -5.10
N LYS A 21 0.77 -24.86 -5.26
CA LYS A 21 -0.37 -25.63 -5.78
C LYS A 21 -0.13 -26.11 -7.22
N ALA A 22 0.46 -25.28 -8.07
CA ALA A 22 0.77 -25.66 -9.45
C ALA A 22 1.86 -26.74 -9.50
N LEU A 23 2.93 -26.59 -8.72
CA LEU A 23 3.99 -27.59 -8.60
C LEU A 23 3.44 -28.93 -8.07
N ALA A 24 2.55 -28.88 -7.08
CA ALA A 24 1.94 -30.07 -6.48
C ALA A 24 1.04 -30.88 -7.42
N LYS A 25 0.65 -30.35 -8.60
CA LYS A 25 -0.13 -31.11 -9.59
C LYS A 25 0.67 -32.23 -10.23
N GLY A 26 2.00 -32.11 -10.32
CA GLY A 26 2.89 -33.16 -10.84
C GLY A 26 2.62 -33.56 -12.31
N ASP A 27 1.93 -32.72 -13.08
CA ASP A 27 1.52 -32.98 -14.47
C ASP A 27 2.54 -32.46 -15.51
N GLY A 28 3.67 -31.92 -15.05
CA GLY A 28 4.70 -31.34 -15.92
C GLY A 28 4.35 -29.98 -16.51
N SER A 29 3.22 -29.37 -16.11
CA SER A 29 2.77 -28.05 -16.59
C SER A 29 3.33 -26.87 -15.78
N PHE A 30 4.20 -27.15 -14.80
CA PHE A 30 4.74 -26.13 -13.91
C PHE A 30 5.89 -25.37 -14.58
N ASP A 31 5.60 -24.14 -14.99
CA ASP A 31 6.59 -23.20 -15.51
C ASP A 31 6.59 -21.89 -14.71
N ILE A 32 7.78 -21.38 -14.39
CA ILE A 32 7.96 -20.08 -13.75
C ILE A 32 7.93 -19.00 -14.83
N VAL A 33 6.77 -18.36 -15.00
CA VAL A 33 6.57 -17.32 -16.04
C VAL A 33 6.70 -15.90 -15.52
N LYS A 34 6.62 -15.71 -14.19
CA LYS A 34 6.67 -14.39 -13.53
C LYS A 34 7.36 -14.53 -12.19
N PHE A 35 8.20 -13.55 -11.89
CA PHE A 35 8.83 -13.37 -10.59
C PHE A 35 8.80 -11.89 -10.23
N ALA A 36 8.95 -11.59 -8.94
CA ALA A 36 9.11 -10.24 -8.43
C ALA A 36 10.31 -10.24 -7.47
N VAL A 37 11.05 -9.14 -7.46
CA VAL A 37 12.20 -8.94 -6.59
C VAL A 37 11.91 -7.72 -5.71
N SER A 38 12.30 -7.76 -4.45
CA SER A 38 12.25 -6.61 -3.55
C SER A 38 13.58 -6.41 -2.84
N ASP A 39 13.71 -5.24 -2.24
CA ASP A 39 14.81 -4.90 -1.34
C ASP A 39 14.24 -4.49 0.02
N ASP A 40 13.95 -5.52 0.83
CA ASP A 40 13.33 -5.38 2.15
C ASP A 40 14.31 -5.69 3.30
N ASP A 41 15.48 -6.24 3.00
CA ASP A 41 16.42 -6.76 4.01
C ASP A 41 17.34 -5.68 4.58
N ILE A 42 17.63 -4.64 3.78
CA ILE A 42 18.66 -3.65 4.10
C ILE A 42 18.02 -2.32 4.42
N ASP A 43 18.15 -1.90 5.69
CA ASP A 43 17.89 -0.51 6.06
C ASP A 43 19.14 0.35 5.79
N TYR A 44 19.16 1.00 4.63
CA TYR A 44 20.23 1.89 4.22
C TYR A 44 20.42 3.11 5.14
N SER A 45 19.46 3.43 6.01
CA SER A 45 19.64 4.52 6.99
C SER A 45 20.61 4.17 8.11
N LEU A 46 20.79 2.88 8.40
CA LEU A 46 21.70 2.37 9.41
C LEU A 46 23.11 2.06 8.86
N LEU A 47 23.23 1.92 7.54
CA LEU A 47 24.47 1.56 6.83
C LEU A 47 24.85 2.67 5.83
N PRO A 48 25.36 3.82 6.30
CA PRO A 48 25.63 4.98 5.44
C PRO A 48 26.83 4.79 4.51
N ASN A 49 27.70 3.82 4.75
CA ASN A 49 28.86 3.53 3.89
C ASN A 49 28.62 2.27 3.05
N GLU A 50 28.96 2.34 1.77
CA GLU A 50 28.84 1.22 0.83
C GLU A 50 29.61 -0.03 1.29
N ASN A 51 30.76 0.15 1.95
CA ASN A 51 31.58 -0.96 2.43
C ASN A 51 30.91 -1.77 3.55
N ASP A 52 30.00 -1.16 4.31
CA ASP A 52 29.31 -1.82 5.42
C ASP A 52 28.14 -2.69 4.89
N VAL A 53 27.56 -2.31 3.74
CA VAL A 53 26.51 -3.06 3.06
C VAL A 53 27.02 -4.40 2.52
N ILE A 54 28.31 -4.49 2.14
CA ILE A 54 28.90 -5.72 1.59
C ILE A 54 28.98 -6.84 2.64
N ASN A 55 29.06 -6.49 3.93
CA ASN A 55 29.28 -7.44 5.02
C ASN A 55 27.99 -7.90 5.71
N ILE A 56 26.82 -7.60 5.15
CA ILE A 56 25.55 -8.06 5.70
C ILE A 56 25.41 -9.59 5.52
N PRO A 57 24.83 -10.29 6.51
CA PRO A 57 24.50 -11.69 6.32
C PRO A 57 23.46 -11.84 5.21
N ILE A 58 23.57 -12.92 4.43
CA ILE A 58 22.53 -13.29 3.46
C ILE A 58 21.30 -13.74 4.24
N MET A 59 20.15 -13.14 3.96
CA MET A 59 18.87 -13.46 4.58
C MET A 59 18.07 -14.41 3.67
N GLU A 60 17.33 -15.32 4.29
CA GLU A 60 16.45 -16.26 3.59
C GLU A 60 15.14 -15.56 3.16
N PRO A 61 14.54 -15.93 2.02
CA PRO A 61 13.27 -15.33 1.61
C PRO A 61 12.14 -15.65 2.59
N ILE A 62 11.24 -14.68 2.79
CA ILE A 62 10.07 -14.86 3.65
C ILE A 62 9.00 -15.68 2.91
N THR A 63 8.44 -16.70 3.57
CA THR A 63 7.43 -17.61 2.99
C THR A 63 6.02 -17.04 2.92
N ASN A 64 5.75 -15.95 3.66
CA ASN A 64 4.45 -15.31 3.73
C ASN A 64 4.38 -14.12 2.76
N GLU A 65 3.55 -14.27 1.72
CA GLU A 65 3.28 -13.28 0.68
C GLU A 65 2.71 -11.94 1.18
N ASN A 66 2.12 -11.90 2.38
CA ASN A 66 1.66 -10.63 2.98
C ASN A 66 2.77 -9.83 3.66
N PHE A 67 3.88 -10.48 4.03
CA PHE A 67 5.01 -9.85 4.70
C PHE A 67 6.26 -9.73 3.82
N GLY A 68 6.31 -10.44 2.69
CA GLY A 68 7.34 -10.28 1.68
C GLY A 68 7.00 -9.21 0.65
N LEU A 69 8.02 -8.73 -0.06
CA LEU A 69 7.90 -7.83 -1.21
C LEU A 69 7.25 -6.47 -0.90
N ILE A 70 7.64 -5.83 0.20
CA ILE A 70 7.11 -4.50 0.60
C ILE A 70 7.63 -3.41 -0.35
N ASN A 71 8.93 -3.43 -0.64
CA ASN A 71 9.63 -2.51 -1.52
C ASN A 71 10.03 -3.22 -2.82
N ARG A 72 9.06 -3.42 -3.71
CA ARG A 72 9.28 -4.07 -5.00
C ARG A 72 10.20 -3.24 -5.88
N LEU A 73 11.16 -3.90 -6.53
CA LEU A 73 11.99 -3.29 -7.55
C LEU A 73 11.20 -3.15 -8.85
N VAL A 74 11.29 -1.97 -9.46
CA VAL A 74 10.64 -1.65 -10.75
C VAL A 74 11.73 -1.38 -11.78
N THR A 75 11.59 -1.96 -12.97
CA THR A 75 12.50 -1.72 -14.09
C THR A 75 12.07 -0.47 -14.85
N ILE A 76 12.99 0.49 -15.00
CA ILE A 76 12.75 1.75 -15.69
C ILE A 76 13.80 1.90 -16.79
N ASN A 77 13.38 2.17 -18.01
CA ASN A 77 14.27 2.30 -19.17
C ASN A 77 14.90 3.71 -19.32
N ARG A 78 15.05 4.44 -18.21
CA ARG A 78 15.62 5.79 -18.17
C ARG A 78 16.88 5.82 -17.31
N SER A 79 17.99 6.21 -17.91
CA SER A 79 19.28 6.38 -17.21
C SER A 79 19.44 7.73 -16.51
N ASP A 80 18.51 8.66 -16.71
CA ASP A 80 18.53 10.02 -16.15
C ASP A 80 17.70 10.17 -14.87
N LEU A 81 17.00 9.12 -14.44
CA LEU A 81 16.17 9.16 -13.23
C LEU A 81 17.05 8.99 -11.98
N ARG A 82 17.25 10.09 -11.26
CA ARG A 82 18.02 10.10 -10.00
C ARG A 82 17.16 9.97 -8.74
N TYR A 83 15.88 10.33 -8.81
CA TYR A 83 14.96 10.32 -7.67
C TYR A 83 13.69 9.57 -8.04
N MET A 84 13.21 8.74 -7.12
CA MET A 84 11.89 8.12 -7.24
C MET A 84 10.78 9.12 -6.89
N PRO A 85 9.60 9.00 -7.51
CA PRO A 85 8.42 9.74 -7.08
C PRO A 85 8.04 9.36 -5.65
N ILE A 86 7.37 10.28 -4.95
CA ILE A 86 6.87 10.07 -3.60
C ILE A 86 5.37 10.33 -3.61
N ILE A 87 4.61 9.40 -3.04
CA ILE A 87 3.19 9.59 -2.75
C ILE A 87 3.05 10.20 -1.35
N SER A 88 2.29 11.27 -1.25
CA SER A 88 2.04 11.99 0.00
C SER A 88 0.55 12.18 0.20
N ALA A 89 0.08 12.01 1.44
CA ALA A 89 -1.28 12.34 1.81
C ALA A 89 -1.38 13.85 2.09
N GLN A 90 -2.50 14.47 1.73
CA GLN A 90 -2.77 15.85 2.13
C GLN A 90 -2.81 16.01 3.66
N ASN A 91 -3.36 15.00 4.36
CA ASN A 91 -3.44 14.94 5.81
C ASN A 91 -2.87 13.61 6.32
N ASN A 92 -1.86 13.65 7.20
CA ASN A 92 -1.28 12.44 7.80
C ASN A 92 -2.20 11.76 8.82
N THR A 93 -3.12 12.52 9.42
CA THR A 93 -4.15 12.01 10.33
C THR A 93 -5.51 12.53 9.90
N VAL A 94 -6.46 11.62 9.74
CA VAL A 94 -7.85 11.92 9.39
C VAL A 94 -8.72 11.57 10.59
N GLU A 95 -9.37 12.57 11.16
CA GLU A 95 -10.36 12.36 12.24
C GLU A 95 -11.76 12.20 11.64
N ILE A 96 -12.46 11.15 12.04
CA ILE A 96 -13.82 10.85 11.58
C ILE A 96 -14.73 10.59 12.79
N ASP A 97 -15.92 11.19 12.80
CA ASP A 97 -16.95 10.84 13.79
C ASP A 97 -17.74 9.60 13.39
N SER A 98 -18.16 8.80 14.38
CA SER A 98 -18.98 7.60 14.23
C SER A 98 -20.37 7.87 13.62
N VAL A 99 -20.91 9.08 13.77
CA VAL A 99 -22.28 9.43 13.33
C VAL A 99 -22.29 10.21 12.01
N THR A 100 -21.48 11.26 11.86
CA THR A 100 -21.51 12.12 10.67
C THR A 100 -20.87 11.44 9.45
N ASN A 101 -19.82 10.65 9.66
CA ASN A 101 -19.11 9.94 8.60
C ASN A 101 -19.69 8.56 8.28
N LEU A 102 -20.79 8.17 8.94
CA LEU A 102 -21.63 7.07 8.48
C LEU A 102 -22.38 7.46 7.19
N THR A 103 -22.73 8.75 7.04
CA THR A 103 -23.56 9.25 5.92
C THR A 103 -22.78 10.11 4.94
N LYS A 104 -21.81 10.93 5.39
CA LYS A 104 -21.15 11.92 4.52
C LYS A 104 -19.72 11.58 4.09
N GLY A 105 -19.06 10.63 4.73
CA GLY A 105 -17.70 10.20 4.42
C GLY A 105 -16.63 11.31 4.50
N ALA A 106 -15.44 10.98 4.96
CA ALA A 106 -14.31 11.91 4.96
C ALA A 106 -13.52 11.76 3.66
N LEU A 107 -13.29 12.88 2.96
CA LEU A 107 -12.47 12.89 1.74
C LEU A 107 -10.99 12.81 2.09
N VAL A 108 -10.29 11.84 1.50
CA VAL A 108 -8.85 11.69 1.60
C VAL A 108 -8.23 11.83 0.23
N LYS A 109 -7.20 12.67 0.15
CA LYS A 109 -6.48 12.99 -1.07
C LYS A 109 -5.02 12.60 -0.95
N PHE A 110 -4.51 11.93 -1.96
CA PHE A 110 -3.12 11.55 -2.10
C PHE A 110 -2.57 12.15 -3.39
N SER A 111 -1.44 12.83 -3.27
CA SER A 111 -0.74 13.45 -4.38
C SER A 111 0.61 12.80 -4.60
N VAL A 112 0.94 12.53 -5.85
CA VAL A 112 2.26 12.02 -6.26
C VAL A 112 3.12 13.18 -6.74
N SER A 113 4.32 13.29 -6.17
CA SER A 113 5.25 14.39 -6.46
C SER A 113 6.67 13.87 -6.68
N MET A 114 7.47 14.65 -7.41
CA MET A 114 8.90 14.41 -7.57
C MET A 114 9.70 15.34 -6.66
N PRO A 115 10.71 14.84 -5.92
CA PRO A 115 11.55 15.69 -5.06
C PRO A 115 12.26 16.83 -5.81
N ASN A 116 12.60 16.61 -7.08
CA ASN A 116 13.30 17.59 -7.92
C ASN A 116 12.35 18.41 -8.84
N GLY A 117 11.03 18.31 -8.63
CA GLY A 117 10.02 19.00 -9.46
C GLY A 117 10.00 18.57 -10.94
N SER A 118 10.70 17.49 -11.29
CA SER A 118 10.71 16.92 -12.63
C SER A 118 9.41 16.15 -12.92
N LYS A 119 9.14 15.86 -14.20
CA LYS A 119 7.98 15.05 -14.55
C LYS A 119 8.17 13.59 -14.13
N VAL A 120 7.10 12.97 -13.65
CA VAL A 120 7.06 11.53 -13.35
C VAL A 120 7.14 10.74 -14.66
N PRO A 121 8.04 9.75 -14.76
CA PRO A 121 8.11 8.86 -15.91
C PRO A 121 6.78 8.16 -16.14
N VAL A 122 6.39 7.98 -17.41
CA VAL A 122 5.11 7.36 -17.77
C VAL A 122 5.00 5.92 -17.25
N GLU A 123 6.13 5.25 -17.05
CA GLU A 123 6.22 3.91 -16.50
C GLU A 123 5.86 3.84 -15.01
N LEU A 124 5.99 4.95 -14.29
CA LEU A 124 5.67 5.06 -12.86
C LEU A 124 4.34 5.78 -12.61
N VAL A 125 3.60 6.13 -13.66
CA VAL A 125 2.25 6.68 -13.51
C VAL A 125 1.28 5.52 -13.29
N ASP A 126 0.61 5.53 -12.15
CA ASP A 126 -0.45 4.56 -11.83
C ASP A 126 -1.83 5.07 -12.28
N ASP A 127 -2.59 4.18 -12.90
CA ASP A 127 -4.02 4.39 -13.17
C ASP A 127 -4.91 3.82 -12.06
N ILE A 128 -4.36 2.88 -11.27
CA ILE A 128 -5.09 2.11 -10.28
C ILE A 128 -4.24 1.97 -9.02
N TYR A 129 -4.89 2.20 -7.89
CA TYR A 129 -4.29 2.11 -6.57
C TYR A 129 -5.03 1.09 -5.72
N LYS A 130 -4.26 0.36 -4.93
CA LYS A 130 -4.73 -0.60 -3.93
C LYS A 130 -4.80 0.11 -2.59
N VAL A 131 -5.94 0.07 -1.93
CA VAL A 131 -6.15 0.66 -0.61
C VAL A 131 -6.51 -0.42 0.38
N THR A 132 -5.73 -0.55 1.46
CA THR A 132 -5.97 -1.56 2.50
C THR A 132 -6.36 -0.87 3.81
N VAL A 133 -7.48 -1.29 4.39
CA VAL A 133 -8.07 -0.73 5.62
C VAL A 133 -8.66 -1.83 6.48
N ASP A 134 -8.93 -1.55 7.76
CA ASP A 134 -9.65 -2.46 8.63
C ASP A 134 -11.14 -2.52 8.25
N ASN A 135 -11.60 -3.71 7.88
CA ASN A 135 -12.97 -3.97 7.44
C ASN A 135 -14.00 -3.78 8.56
N ASN A 136 -13.61 -3.88 9.84
CA ASN A 136 -14.55 -3.74 10.95
C ASN A 136 -15.05 -2.31 11.10
N PHE A 137 -14.18 -1.34 10.82
CA PHE A 137 -14.43 0.06 11.13
C PHE A 137 -14.67 0.92 9.90
N ILE A 138 -14.08 0.56 8.76
CA ILE A 138 -14.01 1.43 7.60
C ILE A 138 -14.63 0.76 6.37
N ALA A 139 -15.36 1.58 5.59
CA ALA A 139 -15.69 1.31 4.21
C ALA A 139 -15.12 2.42 3.30
N ILE A 140 -14.82 2.09 2.05
CA ILE A 140 -14.31 3.07 1.07
C ILE A 140 -15.37 3.26 -0.01
N ALA A 141 -15.53 4.51 -0.46
CA ALA A 141 -16.31 4.85 -1.65
C ALA A 141 -15.45 5.61 -2.64
N GLN A 142 -15.74 5.42 -3.93
CA GLN A 142 -15.08 6.12 -5.02
C GLN A 142 -16.10 6.90 -5.85
N ASN A 143 -15.71 8.11 -6.26
CA ASN A 143 -16.48 9.19 -6.89
C ASN A 143 -17.14 10.17 -5.91
N ILE A 144 -16.80 11.45 -6.11
CA ILE A 144 -17.55 12.60 -5.59
C ILE A 144 -18.34 13.18 -6.74
N SER A 145 -19.66 13.04 -6.64
CA SER A 145 -20.59 14.12 -6.99
C SER A 145 -21.76 14.03 -6.03
N ASN A 146 -21.52 14.49 -4.80
CA ASN A 146 -22.45 14.87 -3.72
C ASN A 146 -23.70 14.04 -3.36
N GLU A 147 -24.18 13.05 -4.12
CA GLU A 147 -25.48 12.40 -3.83
C GLU A 147 -25.60 10.91 -4.16
N THR A 148 -24.53 10.21 -4.57
CA THR A 148 -24.60 8.75 -4.72
C THR A 148 -23.40 8.08 -4.07
N THR A 149 -23.64 7.42 -2.95
CA THR A 149 -22.66 6.62 -2.21
C THR A 149 -22.33 5.36 -3.00
N ASN A 150 -21.37 5.43 -3.92
CA ASN A 150 -20.79 4.25 -4.55
C ASN A 150 -19.78 3.62 -3.58
N LEU A 151 -20.29 2.98 -2.52
CA LEU A 151 -19.47 2.15 -1.65
C LEU A 151 -18.84 1.07 -2.54
N LEU A 152 -17.52 0.99 -2.50
CA LEU A 152 -16.80 -0.08 -3.16
C LEU A 152 -16.96 -1.35 -2.34
N GLU A 153 -17.11 -2.48 -3.02
CA GLU A 153 -16.98 -3.79 -2.37
C GLU A 153 -15.50 -4.12 -2.21
N PRO A 154 -15.09 -4.69 -1.05
CA PRO A 154 -13.73 -5.14 -0.87
C PRO A 154 -13.45 -6.27 -1.85
N LYS A 155 -12.35 -6.16 -2.60
CA LYS A 155 -11.91 -7.20 -3.53
C LYS A 155 -11.50 -8.47 -2.80
N ASP A 156 -10.91 -8.30 -1.62
CA ASP A 156 -10.51 -9.39 -0.75
C ASP A 156 -10.53 -8.94 0.71
N ILE A 157 -10.82 -9.88 1.61
CA ILE A 157 -10.80 -9.67 3.05
C ILE A 157 -9.89 -10.75 3.64
N SER A 158 -8.76 -10.31 4.20
CA SER A 158 -7.82 -11.19 4.86
C SER A 158 -8.43 -11.81 6.12
N LEU A 159 -7.86 -12.94 6.58
CA LEU A 159 -8.24 -13.61 7.85
C LEU A 159 -8.18 -12.65 9.06
N PHE A 160 -7.34 -11.62 8.98
CA PHE A 160 -7.23 -10.57 10.01
C PHE A 160 -8.24 -9.42 9.85
N ASN A 161 -9.30 -9.60 9.05
CA ASN A 161 -10.31 -8.57 8.74
C ASN A 161 -9.73 -7.29 8.11
N VAL A 162 -8.60 -7.38 7.41
CA VAL A 162 -8.10 -6.29 6.59
C VAL A 162 -8.74 -6.40 5.20
N ALA A 163 -9.51 -5.38 4.81
CA ALA A 163 -10.14 -5.27 3.51
C ALA A 163 -9.22 -4.57 2.51
N THR A 164 -9.14 -5.12 1.31
CA THR A 164 -8.43 -4.54 0.17
C THR A 164 -9.41 -4.02 -0.86
N TYR A 165 -9.28 -2.74 -1.20
CA TYR A 165 -10.07 -2.04 -2.20
C TYR A 165 -9.19 -1.67 -3.39
N ILE A 166 -9.82 -1.64 -4.57
CA ILE A 166 -9.20 -1.09 -5.78
C ILE A 166 -9.86 0.24 -6.07
N VAL A 167 -9.05 1.29 -6.19
CA VAL A 167 -9.48 2.66 -6.44
C VAL A 167 -8.77 3.15 -7.70
N GLU A 168 -9.52 3.69 -8.65
CA GLU A 168 -8.95 4.33 -9.84
C GLU A 168 -8.41 5.73 -9.52
N ALA A 169 -7.34 6.11 -10.21
CA ALA A 169 -6.74 7.43 -10.12
C ALA A 169 -7.62 8.51 -10.75
N GLU A 170 -7.35 9.78 -10.42
CA GLU A 170 -8.04 10.91 -11.03
C GLU A 170 -7.70 11.01 -12.53
N LYS A 171 -8.70 11.40 -13.33
CA LYS A 171 -8.53 11.57 -14.79
C LYS A 171 -7.66 12.77 -15.15
N THR A 172 -7.56 13.74 -14.25
CA THR A 172 -6.72 14.94 -14.40
C THR A 172 -5.30 14.62 -13.96
N VAL A 173 -4.35 14.99 -14.83
CA VAL A 173 -2.93 14.84 -14.55
C VAL A 173 -2.43 16.05 -13.75
N ASN A 174 -1.67 15.80 -12.69
CA ASN A 174 -1.07 16.82 -11.85
C ASN A 174 0.09 17.53 -12.59
N ALA A 175 0.60 18.64 -12.05
CA ALA A 175 1.68 19.44 -12.61
C ALA A 175 2.95 18.62 -12.92
N TYR A 176 3.17 17.52 -12.19
CA TYR A 176 4.30 16.61 -12.36
C TYR A 176 4.04 15.47 -13.35
N GLY A 177 2.89 15.40 -14.02
CA GLY A 177 2.59 14.32 -14.97
C GLY A 177 2.04 13.03 -14.34
N ALA A 178 1.85 13.00 -13.01
CA ALA A 178 1.23 11.89 -12.29
C ALA A 178 -0.28 12.05 -12.12
N LYS A 179 -0.97 10.95 -11.84
CA LYS A 179 -2.40 10.94 -11.50
C LYS A 179 -2.56 10.77 -9.99
N ASP A 180 -3.21 11.75 -9.39
CA ASP A 180 -3.50 11.77 -7.95
C ASP A 180 -4.68 10.84 -7.62
N VAL A 181 -4.86 10.51 -6.34
CA VAL A 181 -5.90 9.56 -5.89
C VAL A 181 -6.74 10.19 -4.81
N ASN A 182 -8.05 10.22 -5.06
CA ASN A 182 -9.02 10.75 -4.13
C ASN A 182 -10.11 9.72 -3.88
N PHE A 183 -10.40 9.43 -2.62
CA PHE A 183 -11.50 8.57 -2.22
C PHE A 183 -12.12 9.03 -0.91
N GLN A 184 -13.32 8.56 -0.61
CA GLN A 184 -14.01 8.86 0.63
C GLN A 184 -13.98 7.66 1.58
N ILE A 185 -13.71 7.94 2.85
CA ILE A 185 -13.69 6.97 3.94
C ILE A 185 -14.97 7.12 4.74
N PHE A 186 -15.71 6.02 4.88
CA PHE A 186 -16.92 5.94 5.68
C PHE A 186 -16.65 5.15 6.96
N CYS A 187 -17.24 5.60 8.06
CA CYS A 187 -17.29 4.83 9.28
C CYS A 187 -18.44 3.83 9.17
N LYS A 188 -18.17 2.54 9.40
CA LYS A 188 -19.23 1.54 9.57
C LYS A 188 -19.90 1.70 10.94
N THR A 189 -21.06 1.08 11.12
CA THR A 189 -21.71 1.03 12.43
C THR A 189 -20.89 0.17 13.39
N ILE A 190 -20.34 0.77 14.44
CA ILE A 190 -19.51 0.08 15.44
C ILE A 190 -20.37 -0.22 16.67
N SER A 191 -20.42 -1.49 17.10
CA SER A 191 -21.14 -1.91 18.31
C SER A 191 -20.44 -1.42 19.59
N ASN A 192 -21.17 -1.34 20.70
CA ASN A 192 -20.60 -0.93 21.98
C ASN A 192 -19.49 -1.87 22.48
N ASP A 193 -19.60 -3.17 22.21
CA ASP A 193 -18.57 -4.15 22.59
C ASP A 193 -17.23 -3.88 21.86
N LEU A 194 -17.29 -3.50 20.57
CA LEU A 194 -16.10 -3.14 19.80
C LEU A 194 -15.48 -1.82 20.29
N TRP A 195 -16.31 -0.87 20.75
CA TRP A 195 -15.81 0.35 21.39
C TRP A 195 -15.11 0.11 22.72
N ASP A 196 -15.52 -0.93 23.46
CA ASP A 196 -14.88 -1.27 24.73
C ASP A 196 -13.60 -2.09 24.53
N LEU A 197 -13.53 -2.88 23.45
CA LEU A 197 -12.34 -3.66 23.11
C LEU A 197 -11.23 -2.82 22.46
N PHE A 198 -11.59 -1.94 21.52
CA PHE A 198 -10.63 -1.18 20.70
C PHE A 198 -10.55 0.30 21.03
N GLY A 199 -11.46 0.82 21.87
CA GLY A 199 -11.51 2.24 22.21
C GLY A 199 -10.47 2.63 23.25
N VAL A 200 -9.72 3.69 22.95
CA VAL A 200 -8.84 4.39 23.88
C VAL A 200 -9.53 5.68 24.33
N VAL A 201 -9.60 5.92 25.64
CA VAL A 201 -10.18 7.15 26.19
C VAL A 201 -9.12 8.24 26.21
N GLU A 202 -9.37 9.34 25.51
CA GLU A 202 -8.60 10.58 25.61
C GLU A 202 -9.55 11.72 25.94
N SER A 203 -9.29 12.44 27.03
CA SER A 203 -10.09 13.62 27.44
C SER A 203 -11.60 13.36 27.46
N ASP A 204 -12.02 12.29 28.15
CA ASP A 204 -13.42 11.83 28.31
C ASP A 204 -14.13 11.38 27.03
N ILE A 205 -13.44 11.32 25.89
CA ILE A 205 -13.98 10.84 24.61
C ILE A 205 -13.26 9.55 24.21
N LYS A 206 -14.02 8.55 23.72
CA LYS A 206 -13.45 7.30 23.22
C LYS A 206 -13.04 7.44 21.75
N TYR A 207 -11.83 6.99 21.43
CA TYR A 207 -11.27 6.98 20.10
C TYR A 207 -10.83 5.58 19.68
N ILE A 208 -11.06 5.21 18.42
CA ILE A 208 -10.46 4.03 17.80
C ILE A 208 -9.42 4.50 16.80
N TYR A 209 -8.21 3.92 16.89
CA TYR A 209 -7.13 4.19 15.97
C TYR A 209 -6.99 3.06 14.96
N THR A 210 -6.99 3.41 13.68
CA THR A 210 -6.75 2.46 12.59
C THR A 210 -5.87 3.11 11.52
N TYR A 211 -5.37 2.30 10.60
CA TYR A 211 -4.46 2.74 9.55
C TYR A 211 -5.07 2.46 8.19
N CYS A 212 -4.86 3.38 7.26
CA CYS A 212 -5.14 3.17 5.86
C CYS A 212 -3.82 3.23 5.09
N ARG A 213 -3.56 2.19 4.31
CA ARG A 213 -2.39 2.12 3.44
C ARG A 213 -2.85 2.19 1.99
N VAL A 214 -2.18 3.05 1.22
CA VAL A 214 -2.40 3.21 -0.22
C VAL A 214 -1.14 2.77 -0.94
N GLU A 215 -1.29 1.97 -2.00
CA GLU A 215 -0.20 1.46 -2.82
C GLU A 215 -0.54 1.59 -4.31
N GLY A 216 0.38 2.15 -5.10
CA GLY A 216 0.30 2.14 -6.57
C GLY A 216 0.62 0.76 -7.12
N ILE A 217 -0.23 0.24 -8.01
CA ILE A 217 -0.06 -1.14 -8.52
C ILE A 217 1.21 -1.29 -9.37
N ASN A 218 1.45 -0.32 -10.27
CA ASN A 218 2.55 -0.34 -11.21
C ASN A 218 3.82 0.26 -10.61
N SER A 219 3.70 1.41 -9.93
CA SER A 219 4.85 2.10 -9.32
C SER A 219 5.35 1.45 -8.02
N GLY A 220 4.49 0.73 -7.30
CA GLY A 220 4.80 0.21 -5.97
C GLY A 220 4.92 1.28 -4.88
N LEU A 221 4.67 2.56 -5.21
CA LEU A 221 4.70 3.64 -4.23
C LEU A 221 3.64 3.41 -3.17
N ASN A 222 4.03 3.50 -1.90
CA ASN A 222 3.11 3.31 -0.80
C ASN A 222 3.22 4.42 0.24
N THR A 223 2.12 4.68 0.92
CA THR A 223 2.07 5.55 2.09
C THR A 223 0.96 5.11 3.03
N ASN A 224 1.17 5.38 4.32
CA ASN A 224 0.22 5.06 5.38
C ASN A 224 -0.32 6.35 6.00
N ILE A 225 -1.62 6.39 6.27
CA ILE A 225 -2.26 7.45 7.04
C ILE A 225 -2.89 6.87 8.31
N LYS A 226 -2.93 7.69 9.36
CA LYS A 226 -3.62 7.37 10.60
C LYS A 226 -5.06 7.84 10.52
N ILE A 227 -5.99 7.00 10.94
CA ILE A 227 -7.41 7.33 11.04
C ILE A 227 -7.81 7.28 12.50
N LYS A 228 -8.36 8.39 13.00
CA LYS A 228 -8.85 8.55 14.36
C LYS A 228 -10.37 8.59 14.30
N ILE A 229 -11.03 7.53 14.79
CA ILE A 229 -12.48 7.45 14.83
C ILE A 229 -12.95 7.93 16.19
N ARG A 230 -13.71 9.02 16.23
CA ARG A 230 -14.31 9.58 17.44
C ARG A 230 -15.66 8.92 17.72
N LYS A 231 -15.84 8.44 18.94
CA LYS A 231 -17.17 8.06 19.44
C LYS A 231 -17.96 9.33 19.76
N VAL A 232 -19.06 9.52 19.03
CA VAL A 232 -20.09 10.54 19.30
C VAL A 232 -21.32 9.86 19.87
#